data_AF-A0A383C3T2-F1
#
_entry.id   AF-A0A383C3T2-F1
#
_cell.length_a   1.000
_cell.length_b   1.000
_cell.length_c   1.000
_cell.angle_alpha   90.00
_cell.angle_beta   90.00
_cell.angle_gamma   90.00
#
_symmetry.space_group_name_H-M   'P 1'
#
loop_
_entity.id
_entity.type
_entity.pdbx_description
1 polymer ?
#
loop_
_entity_poly.entity_id
_entity_poly.type
_entity_poly.pdbx_seq_one_letter_code
_entity_poly.pdbx_strand_id
1 'polypeptide(L)'
;KTRPGSAHVFHGTSMDFPEIDINEAIKEFNVIEEACKDGKSNIPKSNRNDLSGTEERYKVSFEGDKTYHINNSLEVVSMLEKEALDNKLDNRLATFNNLTKTIKEKFDNIITKGKAELLLIKKRRSEIKTEYEKFRQDNQIERSSIIPRSMVYYNSIIGFIIIFESFLNGYFFAKGNPLGLVGGWFLAFILSLINVFIGYTIGKYILPYKNHVLSSKSSLAFLAYIVFIVLILVFNFFVGHA
;
A
#
# COMPACT_ATOMS: atom_id res chain seq x y z
N LYS A 1 -14.88 -14.02 -59.16
CA LYS A 1 -15.57 -14.41 -60.42
C LYS A 1 -15.28 -15.90 -60.62
N THR A 2 -16.15 -16.76 -60.09
CA THR A 2 -16.00 -18.22 -60.12
C THR A 2 -15.97 -18.71 -61.56
N ARG A 3 -14.98 -19.54 -61.91
CA ARG A 3 -14.98 -20.24 -63.19
C ARG A 3 -16.18 -21.20 -63.20
N PRO A 4 -16.97 -21.27 -64.28
CA PRO A 4 -18.04 -22.24 -64.39
C PRO A 4 -17.41 -23.63 -64.58
N GLY A 5 -17.56 -24.52 -63.61
CA GLY A 5 -17.23 -25.95 -63.76
C GLY A 5 -16.22 -26.56 -62.77
N SER A 6 -16.08 -26.06 -61.54
CA SER A 6 -15.26 -26.75 -60.52
C SER A 6 -15.92 -26.84 -59.14
N ALA A 7 -17.17 -26.42 -58.99
CA ALA A 7 -17.83 -26.36 -57.66
C ALA A 7 -18.32 -27.72 -57.15
N HIS A 8 -18.49 -28.71 -58.03
CA HIS A 8 -19.12 -30.00 -57.71
C HIS A 8 -18.09 -31.09 -57.33
N VAL A 9 -16.83 -30.92 -57.74
CA VAL A 9 -15.74 -31.86 -57.44
C VAL A 9 -15.31 -31.85 -55.97
N PHE A 10 -15.67 -30.84 -55.19
CA PHE A 10 -15.05 -30.60 -53.88
C PHE A 10 -16.04 -30.82 -52.72
N HIS A 11 -15.71 -31.65 -51.72
CA HIS A 11 -16.60 -31.97 -50.58
C HIS A 11 -15.90 -31.90 -49.20
N GLY A 12 -16.49 -31.16 -48.23
CA GLY A 12 -16.13 -31.09 -46.78
C GLY A 12 -14.69 -30.65 -46.41
N THR A 13 -14.26 -30.42 -45.15
CA THR A 13 -14.84 -29.67 -44.00
C THR A 13 -13.93 -28.49 -43.58
N SER A 14 -12.88 -28.17 -44.34
CA SER A 14 -12.12 -26.91 -44.21
C SER A 14 -12.37 -26.07 -45.45
N MET A 15 -12.75 -24.80 -45.29
CA MET A 15 -12.93 -23.88 -46.42
C MET A 15 -11.63 -23.64 -47.21
N ASP A 16 -10.49 -24.00 -46.63
CA ASP A 16 -9.16 -23.62 -47.12
C ASP A 16 -8.52 -24.69 -48.02
N PHE A 17 -8.82 -25.97 -47.79
CA PHE A 17 -8.39 -27.10 -48.64
C PHE A 17 -9.52 -28.14 -48.74
N PRO A 18 -10.36 -28.07 -49.79
CA PRO A 18 -11.41 -29.06 -49.99
C PRO A 18 -10.84 -30.40 -50.49
N GLU A 19 -11.44 -31.50 -50.05
CA GLU A 19 -11.12 -32.82 -50.61
C GLU A 19 -11.69 -32.96 -52.03
N ILE A 20 -10.88 -33.55 -52.93
CA ILE A 20 -11.26 -33.82 -54.31
C ILE A 20 -12.07 -35.11 -54.36
N ASP A 21 -13.34 -35.01 -54.74
CA ASP A 21 -14.17 -36.15 -55.14
C ASP A 21 -13.80 -36.58 -56.55
N ILE A 22 -13.02 -37.66 -56.61
CA ILE A 22 -12.55 -38.25 -57.86
C ILE A 22 -13.72 -38.70 -58.74
N ASN A 23 -14.83 -39.19 -58.16
CA ASN A 23 -15.97 -39.67 -58.93
C ASN A 23 -16.75 -38.51 -59.56
N GLU A 24 -16.87 -37.40 -58.85
CA GLU A 24 -17.50 -36.20 -59.38
C GLU A 24 -16.62 -35.52 -60.44
N ALA A 25 -15.30 -35.49 -60.23
CA ALA A 25 -14.35 -35.04 -61.25
C ALA A 25 -14.44 -35.86 -62.54
N ILE A 26 -14.52 -37.19 -62.43
CA ILE A 26 -14.64 -38.09 -63.59
C ILE A 26 -15.90 -37.76 -64.41
N LYS A 27 -17.00 -37.39 -63.73
CA LYS A 27 -18.25 -36.97 -64.37
C LYS A 27 -18.14 -35.57 -64.98
N GLU A 28 -17.63 -34.59 -64.23
CA GLU A 28 -17.56 -33.19 -64.66
C GLU A 28 -16.62 -33.00 -65.86
N PHE A 29 -15.52 -33.74 -65.90
CA PHE A 29 -14.58 -33.74 -67.02
C PHE A 29 -14.91 -34.76 -68.13
N ASN A 30 -16.00 -35.53 -68.01
CA ASN A 30 -16.35 -36.61 -68.95
C ASN A 30 -15.18 -37.55 -69.27
N VAL A 31 -14.35 -37.86 -68.26
CA VAL A 31 -13.04 -38.51 -68.44
C VAL A 31 -13.15 -39.84 -69.18
N ILE A 32 -14.20 -40.62 -68.89
CA ILE A 32 -14.42 -41.94 -69.49
C ILE A 32 -14.73 -41.82 -71.00
N GLU A 33 -15.53 -40.84 -71.39
CA GLU A 33 -15.92 -40.64 -72.79
C GLU A 33 -14.73 -40.13 -73.61
N GLU A 34 -13.98 -39.16 -73.07
CA GLU A 34 -12.80 -38.61 -73.72
C GLU A 34 -11.66 -39.63 -73.80
N ALA A 35 -11.42 -40.42 -72.74
CA ALA A 35 -10.43 -41.49 -72.76
C ALA A 35 -10.76 -42.58 -73.80
N CYS A 36 -12.04 -42.93 -73.97
CA CYS A 36 -12.46 -43.89 -74.99
C CYS A 36 -12.25 -43.35 -76.42
N LYS A 37 -12.49 -42.04 -76.63
CA LYS A 37 -12.27 -41.37 -77.91
C LYS A 37 -10.79 -41.24 -78.26
N ASP A 38 -9.96 -40.88 -77.27
CA ASP A 38 -8.51 -40.78 -77.39
C ASP A 38 -7.89 -42.17 -77.64
N GLY A 39 -8.38 -43.21 -76.95
CA GLY A 39 -7.99 -44.60 -77.16
C GLY A 39 -8.30 -45.13 -78.57
N LYS A 40 -9.49 -44.84 -79.12
CA LYS A 40 -9.85 -45.19 -80.51
C LYS A 40 -8.97 -44.50 -81.55
N SER A 41 -8.43 -43.33 -81.19
CA SER A 41 -7.62 -42.50 -82.07
C SER A 41 -6.11 -42.72 -81.88
N ASN A 42 -5.70 -43.60 -80.96
CA ASN A 42 -4.32 -43.81 -80.51
C ASN A 42 -3.62 -42.50 -80.10
N ILE A 43 -4.34 -41.71 -79.29
CA ILE A 43 -3.87 -40.46 -78.70
C ILE A 43 -3.74 -40.70 -77.18
N PRO A 44 -2.59 -40.46 -76.56
CA PRO A 44 -1.28 -40.31 -77.20
C PRO A 44 -0.86 -41.63 -77.86
N LYS A 45 0.14 -41.58 -78.75
CA LYS A 45 0.64 -42.80 -79.40
C LYS A 45 1.07 -43.80 -78.34
N SER A 46 0.85 -45.09 -78.56
CA SER A 46 1.18 -46.15 -77.58
C SER A 46 2.66 -46.21 -77.14
N ASN A 47 3.55 -45.48 -77.82
CA ASN A 47 4.97 -45.35 -77.48
C ASN A 47 5.36 -44.02 -76.80
N ARG A 48 4.39 -43.15 -76.51
CA ARG A 48 4.57 -41.90 -75.76
C ARG A 48 4.24 -42.11 -74.29
N ASN A 49 4.97 -41.39 -73.43
CA ASN A 49 4.79 -41.39 -71.96
C ASN A 49 4.35 -40.02 -71.41
N ASP A 50 4.17 -39.03 -72.28
CA ASP A 50 3.65 -37.69 -71.97
C ASP A 50 2.12 -37.65 -72.09
N LEU A 51 1.53 -36.70 -71.37
CA LEU A 51 0.10 -36.50 -71.29
C LEU A 51 -0.50 -36.14 -72.65
N SER A 52 -1.69 -36.66 -72.91
CA SER A 52 -2.53 -36.24 -74.04
C SER A 52 -2.99 -34.78 -73.84
N GLY A 53 -3.40 -34.10 -74.92
CA GLY A 53 -3.95 -32.74 -74.80
C GLY A 53 -5.22 -32.67 -73.91
N THR A 54 -5.94 -33.78 -73.78
CA THR A 54 -7.09 -33.93 -72.88
C THR A 54 -6.63 -34.04 -71.43
N GLU A 55 -5.62 -34.85 -71.17
CA GLU A 55 -5.03 -35.04 -69.83
C GLU A 55 -4.32 -33.78 -69.32
N GLU A 56 -3.60 -33.07 -70.20
CA GLU A 56 -2.96 -31.79 -69.86
C GLU A 56 -4.00 -30.73 -69.49
N ARG A 57 -5.18 -30.76 -70.12
CA ARG A 57 -6.29 -29.85 -69.78
C ARG A 57 -6.83 -30.12 -68.37
N TYR A 58 -6.99 -31.39 -67.98
CA TYR A 58 -7.39 -31.73 -66.62
C TYR A 58 -6.36 -31.25 -65.61
N LYS A 59 -5.09 -31.55 -65.86
CA LYS A 59 -3.97 -31.13 -65.01
C LYS A 59 -3.93 -29.61 -64.82
N VAL A 60 -4.03 -28.84 -65.90
CA VAL A 60 -4.06 -27.36 -65.85
C VAL A 60 -5.28 -26.85 -65.06
N SER A 61 -6.44 -27.52 -65.15
CA SER A 61 -7.61 -27.16 -64.35
C SER A 61 -7.36 -27.38 -62.86
N PHE A 62 -6.88 -28.57 -62.47
CA PHE A 62 -6.55 -28.89 -61.08
C PHE A 62 -5.42 -28.02 -60.51
N GLU A 63 -4.40 -27.70 -61.31
CA GLU A 63 -3.34 -26.76 -60.92
C GLU A 63 -3.88 -25.35 -60.72
N GLY A 64 -4.85 -24.93 -61.55
CA GLY A 64 -5.57 -23.67 -61.40
C GLY A 64 -6.39 -23.61 -60.11
N ASP A 65 -7.16 -24.67 -59.82
CA ASP A 65 -7.96 -24.76 -58.59
C ASP A 65 -7.05 -24.84 -57.35
N LYS A 66 -5.98 -25.64 -57.41
CA LYS A 66 -4.95 -25.68 -56.36
C LYS A 66 -4.36 -24.30 -56.08
N THR A 67 -3.98 -23.57 -57.13
CA THR A 67 -3.42 -22.21 -57.00
C THR A 67 -4.45 -21.24 -56.42
N TYR A 68 -5.72 -21.37 -56.81
CA TYR A 68 -6.82 -20.58 -56.27
C TYR A 68 -6.99 -20.81 -54.77
N HIS A 69 -7.06 -22.06 -54.32
CA HIS A 69 -7.22 -22.40 -52.91
C HIS A 69 -6.00 -21.99 -52.06
N ILE A 70 -4.78 -22.17 -52.58
CA ILE A 70 -3.56 -21.69 -51.92
C ILE A 70 -3.62 -20.17 -51.71
N ASN A 71 -3.93 -19.41 -52.76
CA ASN A 71 -4.00 -17.95 -52.64
C ASN A 71 -5.11 -17.48 -51.69
N ASN A 72 -6.28 -18.12 -51.75
CA ASN A 72 -7.39 -17.82 -50.84
C ASN A 72 -7.01 -18.11 -49.38
N SER A 73 -6.37 -19.25 -49.10
CA SER A 73 -5.91 -19.61 -47.76
C SER A 73 -4.86 -18.63 -47.22
N LEU A 74 -3.93 -18.17 -48.06
CA LEU A 74 -2.93 -17.17 -47.69
C LEU A 74 -3.58 -15.82 -47.34
N GLU A 75 -4.64 -15.45 -48.08
CA GLU A 75 -5.41 -14.23 -47.81
C GLU A 75 -6.13 -14.34 -46.46
N VAL A 76 -6.78 -15.46 -46.17
CA VAL A 76 -7.46 -15.72 -44.88
C VAL A 76 -6.47 -15.68 -43.71
N VAL A 77 -5.32 -16.34 -43.82
CA VAL A 77 -4.27 -16.29 -42.79
C VAL A 77 -3.82 -14.85 -42.55
N SER A 78 -3.62 -14.06 -43.61
CA SER A 78 -3.19 -12.66 -43.47
C SER A 78 -4.25 -11.79 -42.76
N MET A 79 -5.53 -12.06 -43.00
CA MET A 79 -6.64 -11.38 -42.33
C MET A 79 -6.72 -11.76 -40.84
N LEU A 80 -6.59 -13.04 -40.51
CA LEU A 80 -6.58 -13.52 -39.12
C LEU A 80 -5.38 -12.99 -38.34
N GLU A 81 -4.19 -12.94 -38.94
CA GLU A 81 -3.00 -12.34 -38.32
C GLU A 81 -3.21 -10.85 -38.01
N LYS A 82 -3.80 -10.11 -38.96
CA LYS A 82 -4.10 -8.69 -38.78
C LYS A 82 -5.14 -8.46 -37.68
N GLU A 83 -6.22 -9.23 -37.68
CA GLU A 83 -7.27 -9.16 -36.67
C GLU A 83 -6.74 -9.52 -35.27
N ALA A 84 -5.86 -10.52 -35.17
CA ALA A 84 -5.21 -10.88 -33.91
C ALA A 84 -4.27 -9.76 -33.41
N LEU A 85 -3.57 -9.09 -34.31
CA LEU A 85 -2.72 -7.95 -33.99
C LEU A 85 -3.53 -6.75 -33.48
N ASP A 86 -4.61 -6.41 -34.19
CA ASP A 86 -5.50 -5.29 -33.86
C ASP A 86 -6.19 -5.53 -32.50
N ASN A 87 -6.76 -6.72 -32.29
CA ASN A 87 -7.34 -7.09 -30.99
C ASN A 87 -6.32 -7.01 -29.84
N LYS A 88 -5.06 -7.41 -30.09
CA LYS A 88 -3.99 -7.31 -29.09
C LYS A 88 -3.61 -5.87 -28.81
N LEU A 89 -3.64 -5.00 -29.81
CA LEU A 89 -3.39 -3.56 -29.67
C LEU A 89 -4.51 -2.89 -28.87
N ASP A 90 -5.77 -3.18 -29.20
CA ASP A 90 -6.94 -2.63 -28.51
C ASP A 90 -7.00 -3.05 -27.04
N ASN A 91 -6.73 -4.32 -26.76
CA ASN A 91 -6.62 -4.81 -25.38
C ASN A 91 -5.50 -4.10 -24.60
N ARG A 92 -4.36 -3.83 -25.25
CA ARG A 92 -3.25 -3.07 -24.64
C ARG A 92 -3.63 -1.60 -24.40
N LEU A 93 -4.30 -0.96 -25.34
CA LEU A 93 -4.80 0.42 -25.20
C LEU A 93 -5.84 0.53 -24.09
N ALA A 94 -6.78 -0.41 -24.02
CA ALA A 94 -7.77 -0.48 -22.94
C ALA A 94 -7.10 -0.65 -21.57
N THR A 95 -6.11 -1.56 -21.48
CA THR A 95 -5.33 -1.75 -20.25
C THR A 95 -4.56 -0.49 -19.85
N PHE A 96 -3.94 0.19 -20.82
CA PHE A 96 -3.20 1.44 -20.58
C PHE A 96 -4.11 2.58 -20.12
N ASN A 97 -5.29 2.73 -20.75
CA ASN A 97 -6.28 3.73 -20.36
C ASN A 97 -6.83 3.47 -18.96
N ASN A 98 -7.10 2.21 -18.62
CA ASN A 98 -7.52 1.82 -17.27
C ASN A 98 -6.43 2.11 -16.24
N LEU A 99 -5.17 1.79 -16.53
CA LEU A 99 -4.04 2.10 -15.66
C LEU A 99 -3.91 3.62 -15.42
N THR A 100 -4.02 4.41 -16.49
CA THR A 100 -3.98 5.87 -16.43
C THR A 100 -5.11 6.43 -15.58
N LYS A 101 -6.33 5.91 -15.75
CA LYS A 101 -7.49 6.26 -14.94
C LYS A 101 -7.27 5.92 -13.46
N THR A 102 -6.81 4.71 -13.15
CA THR A 102 -6.53 4.28 -11.77
C THR A 102 -5.43 5.13 -11.13
N ILE A 103 -4.38 5.50 -11.87
CA ILE A 103 -3.33 6.39 -11.36
C ILE A 103 -3.91 7.76 -11.01
N LYS A 104 -4.72 8.34 -11.90
CA LYS A 104 -5.38 9.62 -11.67
C LYS A 104 -6.29 9.58 -10.43
N GLU A 105 -7.14 8.56 -10.33
CA GLU A 105 -8.02 8.36 -9.18
C GLU A 105 -7.24 8.19 -7.87
N LYS A 106 -6.14 7.43 -7.87
CA LYS A 106 -5.26 7.30 -6.69
C LYS A 106 -4.64 8.62 -6.30
N PHE A 107 -4.15 9.40 -7.27
CA PHE A 107 -3.53 10.69 -7.02
C PHE A 107 -4.56 11.70 -6.47
N ASP A 108 -5.75 11.78 -7.06
CA ASP A 108 -6.84 12.63 -6.59
C ASP A 108 -7.28 12.25 -5.17
N ASN A 109 -7.34 10.95 -4.86
CA ASN A 109 -7.61 10.46 -3.51
C ASN A 109 -6.53 10.88 -2.50
N ILE A 110 -5.25 10.78 -2.85
CA ILE A 110 -4.13 11.20 -2.00
C ILE A 110 -4.20 12.72 -1.75
N ILE A 111 -4.41 13.52 -2.80
CA ILE A 111 -4.55 14.98 -2.68
C ILE A 111 -5.73 15.33 -1.79
N THR A 112 -6.88 14.68 -2.00
CA THR A 112 -8.11 14.96 -1.24
C THR A 112 -7.94 14.62 0.23
N LYS A 113 -7.35 13.45 0.53
CA LYS A 113 -7.02 13.05 1.91
C LYS A 113 -6.04 14.02 2.56
N GLY A 114 -4.94 14.35 1.88
CA GLY A 114 -3.96 15.30 2.39
C GLY A 114 -4.54 16.70 2.65
N LYS A 115 -5.41 17.20 1.77
CA LYS A 115 -6.13 18.46 1.98
C LYS A 115 -7.07 18.39 3.19
N ALA A 116 -7.82 17.31 3.34
CA ALA A 116 -8.73 17.12 4.46
C ALA A 116 -7.97 17.08 5.79
N GLU A 117 -6.88 16.31 5.87
CA GLU A 117 -6.01 16.25 7.05
C GLU A 117 -5.40 17.62 7.38
N LEU A 118 -4.90 18.34 6.38
CA LEU A 118 -4.34 19.68 6.58
C LEU A 118 -5.39 20.65 7.12
N LEU A 119 -6.63 20.61 6.61
CA LEU A 119 -7.72 21.44 7.12
C LEU A 119 -8.07 21.09 8.57
N LEU A 120 -8.11 19.80 8.93
CA LEU A 120 -8.34 19.36 10.30
C LEU A 120 -7.24 19.85 11.24
N ILE A 121 -5.96 19.69 10.85
CA ILE A 121 -4.82 20.17 11.64
C ILE A 121 -4.87 21.69 11.79
N LYS A 122 -5.18 22.42 10.72
CA LYS A 122 -5.31 23.89 10.75
C LYS A 122 -6.44 24.33 11.68
N LYS A 123 -7.59 23.67 11.62
CA LYS A 123 -8.75 23.93 12.50
C LYS A 123 -8.38 23.66 13.96
N ARG A 124 -7.84 22.48 14.26
CA ARG A 124 -7.41 22.12 15.62
C ARG A 124 -6.36 23.06 16.18
N ARG A 125 -5.38 23.47 15.36
CA ARG A 125 -4.39 24.47 15.75
C ARG A 125 -5.04 25.80 16.09
N SER A 126 -6.03 26.24 15.31
CA SER A 126 -6.77 27.47 15.57
C SER A 126 -7.55 27.39 16.87
N GLU A 127 -8.28 26.29 17.10
CA GLU A 127 -9.05 26.06 18.33
C GLU A 127 -8.14 26.07 19.56
N ILE A 128 -7.04 25.31 19.55
CA ILE A 128 -6.06 25.28 20.64
C ILE A 128 -5.44 26.66 20.86
N LYS A 129 -5.15 27.40 19.79
CA LYS A 129 -4.61 28.75 19.89
C LYS A 129 -5.60 29.69 20.57
N THR A 130 -6.87 29.68 20.16
CA THR A 130 -7.93 30.49 20.77
C THR A 130 -8.15 30.13 22.23
N GLU A 131 -8.18 28.83 22.56
CA GLU A 131 -8.28 28.35 23.94
C GLU A 131 -7.08 28.80 24.79
N TYR A 132 -5.86 28.69 24.25
CA TYR A 132 -4.64 29.15 24.90
C TYR A 132 -4.65 30.67 25.14
N GLU A 133 -5.06 31.46 24.16
CA GLU A 133 -5.17 32.92 24.28
C GLU A 133 -6.21 33.32 25.33
N LYS A 134 -7.37 32.65 25.34
CA LYS A 134 -8.40 32.84 26.36
C LYS A 134 -7.90 32.46 27.75
N PHE A 135 -7.27 31.30 27.91
CA PHE A 135 -6.66 30.87 29.17
C PHE A 135 -5.62 31.89 29.67
N ARG A 136 -4.80 32.42 28.75
CA ARG A 136 -3.78 33.42 29.05
C ARG A 136 -4.41 34.73 29.54
N GLN A 137 -5.49 35.16 28.91
CA GLN A 137 -6.24 36.36 29.30
C GLN A 137 -6.92 36.17 30.66
N ASP A 138 -7.64 35.06 30.85
CA ASP A 138 -8.36 34.75 32.09
C ASP A 138 -7.41 34.62 33.30
N ASN A 139 -6.16 34.19 33.08
CA ASN A 139 -5.14 34.02 34.11
C ASN A 139 -4.06 35.12 34.11
N GLN A 140 -4.24 36.22 33.38
CA GLN A 140 -3.31 37.36 33.35
C GLN A 140 -1.84 36.97 33.11
N ILE A 141 -1.60 35.95 32.26
CA ILE A 141 -0.26 35.42 32.02
C ILE A 141 0.39 36.20 30.88
N GLU A 142 1.39 37.03 31.11
CA GLU A 142 2.08 37.74 30.02
C GLU A 142 3.25 36.96 29.41
N ARG A 143 3.81 35.98 30.13
CA ARG A 143 4.95 35.18 29.67
C ARG A 143 4.55 34.03 28.75
N SER A 144 5.49 33.59 27.91
CA SER A 144 5.37 32.34 27.15
C SER A 144 5.42 31.10 28.06
N SER A 145 4.86 29.98 27.61
CA SER A 145 4.98 28.69 28.29
C SER A 145 6.45 28.31 28.46
N ILE A 146 6.89 28.11 29.70
CA ILE A 146 8.23 27.66 30.03
C ILE A 146 8.18 26.12 30.08
N ILE A 147 8.66 25.48 29.02
CA ILE A 147 8.77 24.02 28.96
C ILE A 147 10.06 23.61 29.67
N PRO A 148 10.04 22.59 30.56
CA PRO A 148 11.26 22.10 31.18
C PRO A 148 12.24 21.60 30.11
N ARG A 149 13.51 22.03 30.20
CA ARG A 149 14.55 21.78 29.19
C ARG A 149 14.88 20.29 28.99
N SER A 150 14.71 19.47 30.03
CA SER A 150 14.89 18.02 29.97
C SER A 150 14.24 17.33 31.17
N MET A 151 13.45 16.29 30.90
CA MET A 151 12.85 15.45 31.96
C MET A 151 13.90 14.60 32.69
N VAL A 152 14.98 14.22 31.98
CA VAL A 152 16.08 13.45 32.57
C VAL A 152 16.78 14.26 33.64
N TYR A 153 17.08 15.53 33.37
CA TYR A 153 17.72 16.43 34.34
C TYR A 153 16.90 16.56 35.63
N TYR A 154 15.57 16.72 35.48
CA TYR A 154 14.65 16.80 36.61
C TYR A 154 14.66 15.54 37.47
N ASN A 155 14.56 14.36 36.85
CA ASN A 155 14.56 13.08 37.56
C ASN A 155 15.93 12.79 38.21
N SER A 156 17.03 13.21 37.58
CA SER A 156 18.38 13.06 38.16
C SER A 156 18.55 13.87 39.44
N ILE A 157 18.01 15.09 39.52
CA ILE A 157 18.05 15.90 40.74
C ILE A 157 17.29 15.19 41.87
N ILE A 158 16.08 14.69 41.58
CA ILE A 158 15.27 13.95 42.57
C ILE A 158 16.02 12.72 43.07
N GLY A 159 16.59 11.92 42.16
CA GLY A 159 17.37 10.75 42.52
C GLY A 159 18.59 11.10 43.38
N PHE A 160 19.29 12.19 43.05
CA PHE A 160 20.42 12.68 43.84
C PHE A 160 20.00 13.08 45.26
N ILE A 161 18.87 13.78 45.42
CA ILE A 161 18.33 14.16 46.73
C ILE A 161 18.03 12.91 47.57
N ILE A 162 17.41 11.88 46.98
CA ILE A 162 17.09 10.64 47.68
C ILE A 162 18.37 9.96 48.19
N ILE A 163 19.38 9.80 47.33
CA ILE A 163 20.65 9.18 47.72
C ILE A 163 21.34 9.98 48.82
N PHE A 164 21.38 11.31 48.68
CA PHE A 164 22.03 12.19 49.63
C PHE A 164 21.36 12.19 51.00
N GLU A 165 20.04 12.30 51.06
CA GLU A 165 19.27 12.19 52.30
C GLU A 165 19.42 10.80 52.94
N SER A 166 19.38 9.73 52.15
CA SER A 166 19.55 8.37 52.65
C SER A 166 20.92 8.17 53.29
N PHE A 167 21.97 8.76 52.71
CA PHE A 167 23.33 8.68 53.23
C PHE A 167 23.47 9.44 54.56
N LEU A 168 22.97 10.68 54.62
CA LEU A 168 23.02 11.52 55.82
C LEU A 168 22.18 10.92 56.96
N ASN A 169 20.91 10.59 56.68
CA ASN A 169 19.98 10.08 57.68
C ASN A 169 20.32 8.64 58.09
N GLY A 170 20.87 7.85 57.17
CA GLY A 170 21.24 6.46 57.41
C GLY A 170 22.34 6.29 58.44
N TYR A 171 23.27 7.25 58.53
CA TYR A 171 24.28 7.25 59.59
C TYR A 171 23.67 7.42 60.99
N PHE A 172 22.64 8.28 61.13
CA PHE A 172 21.94 8.46 62.40
C PHE A 172 21.10 7.24 62.75
N PHE A 173 20.33 6.70 61.79
CA PHE A 173 19.49 5.52 62.03
C PHE A 173 20.29 4.24 62.27
N ALA A 174 21.54 4.16 61.79
CA ALA A 174 22.42 3.02 62.06
C ALA A 174 22.72 2.83 63.56
N LYS A 175 22.74 3.91 64.35
CA LYS A 175 23.00 3.84 65.79
C LYS A 175 21.82 3.24 66.57
N GLY A 176 20.60 3.38 66.06
CA GLY A 176 19.37 2.88 66.69
C GLY A 176 18.84 1.58 66.09
N ASN A 177 19.52 0.98 65.10
CA ASN A 177 19.03 -0.19 64.39
C ASN A 177 19.84 -1.46 64.74
N PRO A 178 19.20 -2.58 65.13
CA PRO A 178 19.90 -3.84 65.44
C PRO A 178 20.70 -4.42 64.28
N LEU A 179 20.38 -4.05 63.03
CA LEU A 179 21.13 -4.43 61.83
C LEU A 179 22.31 -3.48 61.52
N GLY A 180 22.61 -2.54 62.42
CA GLY A 180 23.70 -1.57 62.28
C GLY A 180 23.56 -0.70 61.02
N LEU A 181 24.67 -0.49 60.31
CA LEU A 181 24.72 0.42 59.16
C LEU A 181 23.78 0.00 58.01
N VAL A 182 23.69 -1.29 57.72
CA VAL A 182 22.86 -1.82 56.64
C VAL A 182 21.38 -1.55 56.91
N GLY A 183 20.91 -1.83 58.13
CA GLY A 183 19.53 -1.53 58.53
C GLY A 183 19.24 -0.03 58.58
N GLY A 184 20.18 0.77 59.08
CA GLY A 184 20.06 2.23 59.13
C GLY A 184 19.91 2.86 57.75
N TRP A 185 20.73 2.45 56.78
CA TRP A 185 20.64 2.92 55.39
C TRP A 185 19.34 2.49 54.70
N PHE A 186 18.89 1.26 54.91
CA PHE A 186 17.62 0.79 54.34
C PHE A 186 16.42 1.59 54.88
N LEU A 187 16.38 1.83 56.19
CA LEU A 187 15.34 2.65 56.81
C LEU A 187 15.40 4.10 56.33
N ALA A 188 16.59 4.68 56.23
CA ALA A 188 16.79 6.04 55.70
C ALA A 188 16.31 6.19 54.26
N PHE A 189 16.55 5.17 53.44
CA PHE A 189 16.11 5.15 52.05
C PHE A 189 14.59 5.20 51.93
N ILE A 190 13.88 4.37 52.71
CA ILE A 190 12.41 4.38 52.72
C ILE A 190 11.88 5.74 53.19
N LEU A 191 12.45 6.30 54.27
CA LEU A 191 12.02 7.58 54.80
C LEU A 191 12.30 8.74 53.83
N SER A 192 13.44 8.71 53.13
CA SER A 192 13.76 9.70 52.09
C SER A 192 12.81 9.60 50.90
N LEU A 193 12.42 8.40 50.47
CA LEU A 193 11.38 8.24 49.43
C LEU A 193 10.05 8.89 49.84
N ILE A 194 9.61 8.68 51.08
CA ILE A 194 8.38 9.30 51.59
C ILE A 194 8.52 10.82 51.63
N ASN A 195 9.64 11.34 52.14
CA ASN A 195 9.89 12.77 52.23
C ASN A 195 9.88 13.45 50.84
N VAL A 196 10.63 12.88 49.90
CA VAL A 196 10.71 13.38 48.52
C VAL A 196 9.37 13.24 47.80
N PHE A 197 8.60 12.18 48.05
CA PHE A 197 7.26 12.02 47.48
C PHE A 197 6.29 13.10 47.97
N ILE A 198 6.26 13.38 49.28
CA ILE A 198 5.44 14.45 49.86
C ILE A 198 5.90 15.82 49.31
N GLY A 199 7.20 16.08 49.28
CA GLY A 199 7.76 17.30 48.69
C GLY A 199 7.40 17.47 47.20
N TYR A 200 7.50 16.39 46.41
CA TYR A 200 7.13 16.36 45.00
C TYR A 200 5.64 16.67 44.79
N THR A 201 4.76 16.03 45.55
CA THR A 201 3.32 16.24 45.45
C THR A 201 2.92 17.67 45.78
N ILE A 202 3.46 18.23 46.87
CA ILE A 202 3.22 19.63 47.25
C ILE A 202 3.82 20.59 46.23
N GLY A 203 5.05 20.33 45.77
CA GLY A 203 5.72 21.12 44.75
C GLY A 203 4.99 21.13 43.40
N LYS A 204 4.38 20.02 43.01
CA LYS A 204 3.66 19.89 41.73
C LYS A 204 2.24 20.45 41.79
N TYR A 205 1.52 20.18 42.88
CA TYR A 205 0.07 20.46 42.94
C TYR A 205 -0.28 21.69 43.77
N ILE A 206 0.57 22.16 44.68
CA ILE A 206 0.25 23.27 45.57
C ILE A 206 1.08 24.51 45.21
N LEU A 207 2.38 24.34 44.97
CA LEU A 207 3.31 25.45 44.69
C LEU A 207 2.89 26.34 43.50
N PRO A 208 2.36 25.81 42.37
CA PRO A 208 1.93 26.65 41.25
C PRO A 208 0.81 27.63 41.62
N TYR A 209 -0.01 27.30 42.64
CA TYR A 209 -1.13 28.12 43.08
C TYR A 209 -0.70 29.31 43.94
N LYS A 210 0.55 29.37 44.41
CA LYS A 210 1.07 30.50 45.20
C LYS A 210 0.83 31.84 44.50
N ASN A 211 1.06 31.90 43.20
CA ASN A 211 0.92 33.12 42.40
C ASN A 211 -0.35 33.10 41.52
N HIS A 212 -1.38 32.35 41.92
CA HIS A 212 -2.63 32.28 41.16
C HIS A 212 -3.37 33.63 41.24
N VAL A 213 -3.97 34.08 40.13
CA VAL A 213 -4.69 35.37 40.01
C VAL A 213 -5.79 35.54 41.06
N LEU A 214 -6.59 34.49 41.28
CA LEU A 214 -7.57 34.43 42.36
C LEU A 214 -6.90 34.36 43.74
N SER A 215 -7.05 35.42 44.54
CA SER A 215 -6.50 35.51 45.90
C SER A 215 -6.92 34.37 46.83
N SER A 216 -8.14 33.83 46.68
CA SER A 216 -8.60 32.68 47.49
C SER A 216 -7.73 31.43 47.28
N LYS A 217 -7.36 31.13 46.03
CA LYS A 217 -6.49 29.98 45.70
C LYS A 217 -5.04 30.22 46.15
N SER A 218 -4.56 31.46 46.02
CA SER A 218 -3.24 31.85 46.52
C SER A 218 -3.13 31.72 48.04
N SER A 219 -4.13 32.21 48.78
CA SER A 219 -4.17 32.11 50.25
C SER A 219 -4.25 30.66 50.73
N LEU A 220 -5.02 29.80 50.07
CA LEU A 220 -5.09 28.38 50.40
C LEU A 220 -3.74 27.68 50.17
N ALA A 221 -3.07 27.99 49.06
CA ALA A 221 -1.73 27.46 48.78
C ALA A 221 -0.69 27.93 49.80
N PHE A 222 -0.80 29.20 50.24
CA PHE A 222 0.06 29.75 51.29
C PHE A 222 -0.18 29.06 52.64
N LEU A 223 -1.43 28.85 53.03
CA LEU A 223 -1.78 28.10 54.25
C LEU A 223 -1.25 26.67 54.20
N ALA A 224 -1.43 25.96 53.09
CA ALA A 224 -0.91 24.61 52.89
C ALA A 224 0.62 24.57 53.01
N TYR A 225 1.32 25.60 52.53
CA TYR A 225 2.78 25.72 52.66
C TYR A 225 3.21 25.92 54.12
N ILE A 226 2.50 26.75 54.89
CA ILE A 226 2.77 26.92 56.33
C ILE A 226 2.59 25.58 57.06
N VAL A 227 1.47 24.90 56.82
CA VAL A 227 1.19 23.59 57.43
C VAL A 227 2.29 22.59 57.09
N PHE A 228 2.76 22.58 55.84
CA PHE A 228 3.84 21.70 55.41
C PHE A 228 5.18 21.99 56.11
N ILE A 229 5.57 23.27 56.22
CA ILE A 229 6.79 23.65 56.97
C ILE A 229 6.68 23.20 58.42
N VAL A 230 5.54 23.46 59.07
CA VAL A 230 5.31 23.05 60.46
C VAL A 230 5.44 21.53 60.59
N LEU A 231 4.86 20.77 59.66
CA LEU A 231 4.96 19.32 59.66
C LEU A 231 6.40 18.83 59.48
N ILE A 232 7.19 19.44 58.59
CA ILE A 232 8.62 19.14 58.42
C ILE A 232 9.38 19.42 59.72
N LEU A 233 9.16 20.58 60.34
CA LEU A 233 9.85 20.96 61.57
C LEU A 233 9.50 20.03 62.73
N VAL A 234 8.22 19.68 62.89
CA VAL A 234 7.75 18.73 63.91
C VAL A 234 8.33 17.34 63.65
N PHE A 235 8.33 16.88 62.40
CA PHE A 235 8.89 15.58 62.04
C PHE A 235 10.39 15.52 62.30
N ASN A 236 11.16 16.52 61.88
CA ASN A 236 12.60 16.57 62.13
C ASN A 236 12.93 16.71 63.61
N PHE A 237 12.14 17.49 64.36
CA PHE A 237 12.27 17.58 65.81
C PHE A 237 12.03 16.22 66.47
N PHE A 238 10.97 15.50 66.07
CA PHE A 238 10.68 14.18 66.62
C PHE A 238 11.79 13.17 66.29
N VAL A 239 12.29 13.16 65.05
CA VAL A 239 13.38 12.26 64.64
C VAL A 239 14.71 12.61 65.32
N GLY A 240 14.97 13.89 65.62
CA GLY A 240 16.18 14.33 66.30
C GLY A 240 16.16 14.21 67.83
N HIS A 241 14.99 13.96 68.43
CA HIS A 241 14.81 13.82 69.88
C HIS A 241 14.21 12.47 70.32
N ALA A 242 13.94 11.56 69.37
CA ALA A 242 13.60 10.16 69.62
C ALA A 242 14.84 9.27 69.50
#